data_AF-A0A6P2D8E5-F1
#
_entry.id   AF-A0A6P2D8E5-F1
#
_cell.length_a   1.000
_cell.length_b   1.000
_cell.length_c   1.000
_cell.angle_alpha   90.00
_cell.angle_beta   90.00
_cell.angle_gamma   90.00
#
_symmetry.space_group_name_H-M   'P 1'
#
loop_
_entity.id
_entity.type
_entity.pdbx_description
1 polymer ?
#
loop_
_entity_poly.entity_id
_entity_poly.type
_entity_poly.pdbx_seq_one_letter_code
_entity_poly.pdbx_strand_id
1 'polypeptide(L)'
;MSDAITTLGSGVDGSVRRIEYAYDGQGNTYLVTAYNAASGGSVVNQIQRAYNGLGQLTTEWQSHSGAVNTSSSPSVQYTYSEMTGVGIPSSEPARDELAALTKGYRPAR
;
A
#
# COMPACT_ATOMS: atom_id res chain seq x y z
N MET A 1 2.90 18.72 4.90
CA MET A 1 2.56 19.59 3.74
C MET A 1 1.08 19.90 3.81
N SER A 2 0.65 21.11 3.48
CA SER A 2 -0.77 21.50 3.49
C SER A 2 -1.16 22.25 2.23
N ASP A 3 -2.42 22.10 1.83
CA ASP A 3 -3.08 22.93 0.81
C ASP A 3 -4.32 23.57 1.44
N ALA A 4 -4.43 24.89 1.34
CA ALA A 4 -5.39 25.68 2.10
C ALA A 4 -6.02 26.81 1.29
N ILE A 5 -7.35 26.93 1.41
CA ILE A 5 -8.13 28.03 0.84
C ILE A 5 -8.28 29.12 1.90
N THR A 6 -7.52 30.21 1.77
CA THR A 6 -7.48 31.31 2.75
C THR A 6 -8.64 32.31 2.59
N THR A 7 -9.23 32.40 1.40
CA THR A 7 -10.41 33.26 1.13
C THR A 7 -11.46 32.46 0.35
N LEU A 8 -12.71 32.50 0.82
CA LEU A 8 -13.85 31.91 0.11
C LEU A 8 -14.55 33.00 -0.72
N GLY A 9 -14.97 32.63 -1.93
CA GLY A 9 -15.89 33.44 -2.71
C GLY A 9 -17.31 33.42 -2.12
N SER A 10 -18.15 34.36 -2.52
CA SER A 10 -19.55 34.39 -2.10
C SER A 10 -20.28 33.12 -2.55
N GLY A 11 -21.03 32.49 -1.64
CA GLY A 11 -21.78 31.26 -1.90
C GLY A 11 -20.96 29.96 -1.91
N VAL A 12 -19.64 30.00 -1.67
CA VAL A 12 -18.81 28.79 -1.58
C VAL A 12 -18.95 28.15 -0.19
N ASP A 13 -19.20 26.84 -0.15
CA ASP A 13 -19.20 26.06 1.09
C ASP A 13 -17.79 25.98 1.70
N GLY A 14 -17.70 26.31 2.99
CA GLY A 14 -16.46 26.36 3.76
C GLY A 14 -16.27 25.18 4.70
N SER A 15 -17.05 24.10 4.56
CA SER A 15 -17.00 22.95 5.47
C SER A 15 -15.61 22.27 5.50
N VAL A 16 -14.87 22.30 4.40
CA VAL A 16 -13.46 21.93 4.30
C VAL A 16 -12.69 23.11 3.70
N ARG A 17 -11.62 23.55 4.37
CA ARG A 17 -10.77 24.67 3.91
C ARG A 17 -9.30 24.34 3.80
N ARG A 18 -8.85 23.19 4.33
CA ARG A 18 -7.46 22.77 4.27
C ARG A 18 -7.34 21.25 4.31
N ILE A 19 -6.42 20.71 3.53
CA ILE A 19 -6.00 19.31 3.59
C ILE A 19 -4.52 19.25 3.97
N GLU A 20 -4.20 18.40 4.93
CA GLU A 20 -2.82 18.11 5.35
C GLU A 20 -2.43 16.67 5.06
N TYR A 21 -1.17 16.52 4.67
CA TYR A 21 -0.52 15.24 4.39
C TYR A 21 0.67 15.03 5.33
N ALA A 22 0.73 13.85 5.93
CA ALA A 22 1.88 13.35 6.67
C ALA A 22 2.42 12.06 6.05
N TYR A 23 3.73 11.88 6.13
CA TYR A 23 4.47 10.81 5.47
C TYR A 23 5.28 10.00 6.48
N ASP A 24 5.41 8.70 6.25
CA ASP A 24 6.26 7.82 7.05
C ASP A 24 7.74 7.98 6.66
N GLY A 25 8.62 7.22 7.31
CA GLY A 25 10.07 7.27 7.04
C GLY A 25 10.48 6.81 5.62
N GLN A 26 9.58 6.14 4.89
CA GLN A 26 9.78 5.70 3.50
C GLN A 26 9.14 6.68 2.49
N GLY A 27 8.48 7.74 2.97
CA GLY A 27 7.78 8.71 2.13
C GLY A 27 6.36 8.29 1.74
N ASN A 28 5.80 7.24 2.33
CA ASN A 28 4.40 6.87 2.08
C ASN A 28 3.47 7.79 2.86
N THR A 29 2.39 8.27 2.22
CA THR A 29 1.37 9.09 2.90
C THR A 29 0.59 8.25 3.91
N TYR A 30 0.92 8.35 5.21
CA TYR A 30 0.23 7.58 6.25
C TYR A 30 -0.97 8.30 6.87
N LEU A 31 -1.10 9.61 6.66
CA LEU A 31 -2.20 10.41 7.21
C LEU A 31 -2.63 11.51 6.24
N VAL A 32 -3.95 11.61 6.02
CA VAL A 32 -4.59 12.71 5.28
C VAL A 32 -5.67 13.30 6.18
N THR A 33 -5.58 14.60 6.47
CA THR A 33 -6.47 15.27 7.43
C THR A 33 -7.12 16.50 6.80
N ALA A 34 -8.45 16.54 6.77
CA ALA A 34 -9.22 17.70 6.32
C ALA A 34 -9.66 18.55 7.51
N TYR A 35 -9.54 19.86 7.38
CA TYR A 35 -9.90 20.85 8.40
C TYR A 35 -10.92 21.86 7.90
N ASN A 36 -11.75 22.38 8.80
CA ASN A 36 -12.73 23.43 8.50
C ASN A 36 -12.16 24.86 8.45
N ALA A 37 -10.85 25.03 8.65
CA ALA A 37 -10.20 26.33 8.64
C ALA A 37 -8.88 26.31 7.86
N ALA A 38 -8.54 27.44 7.25
CA ALA A 38 -7.31 27.62 6.49
C ALA A 38 -6.04 27.50 7.38
N SER A 39 -6.18 27.72 8.68
CA SER A 39 -5.15 27.53 9.70
C SER A 39 -5.80 27.16 11.02
N GLY A 40 -5.22 26.21 11.77
CA GLY A 40 -5.88 25.66 12.97
C GLY A 40 -7.21 24.98 12.62
N GLY A 41 -8.24 25.23 13.43
CA GLY A 41 -9.57 24.64 13.23
C GLY A 41 -9.67 23.17 13.64
N SER A 42 -10.83 22.58 13.36
CA SER A 42 -11.16 21.21 13.74
C SER A 42 -11.01 20.26 12.56
N VAL A 43 -10.60 19.03 12.84
CA VAL A 43 -10.63 17.94 11.87
C VAL A 43 -12.08 17.62 11.54
N VAL A 44 -12.41 17.58 10.25
CA VAL A 44 -13.75 17.22 9.76
C VAL A 44 -13.78 15.86 9.09
N ASN A 45 -12.66 15.42 8.53
CA ASN A 45 -12.47 14.07 7.99
C ASN A 45 -10.99 13.69 8.12
N GLN A 46 -10.71 12.42 8.37
CA GLN A 46 -9.35 11.91 8.37
C GLN A 46 -9.27 10.49 7.77
N ILE A 47 -8.17 10.24 7.07
CA ILE A 47 -7.76 8.95 6.56
C ILE A 47 -6.41 8.60 7.16
N GLN A 48 -6.27 7.39 7.71
CA GLN A 48 -5.00 6.85 8.19
C GLN A 48 -4.68 5.55 7.45
N ARG A 49 -3.41 5.36 7.08
CA ARG A 49 -2.93 4.22 6.29
C ARG A 49 -1.82 3.49 6.99
N ALA A 50 -1.84 2.16 6.91
CA ALA A 50 -0.74 1.29 7.30
C ALA A 50 -0.10 0.68 6.06
N TYR A 51 1.23 0.58 6.07
CA TYR A 51 2.01 0.03 4.98
C TYR A 51 2.84 -1.16 5.49
N ASN A 52 3.10 -2.15 4.63
CA ASN A 52 4.07 -3.20 4.91
C ASN A 52 5.51 -2.73 4.61
N GLY A 53 6.48 -3.62 4.83
CA GLY A 53 7.91 -3.32 4.58
C GLY A 53 8.29 -3.09 3.12
N LEU A 54 7.37 -3.33 2.16
CA LEU A 54 7.55 -3.06 0.74
C LEU A 54 6.88 -1.75 0.30
N GLY A 55 6.32 -0.96 1.22
CA GLY A 55 5.58 0.25 0.91
C GLY A 55 4.18 0.00 0.32
N GLN A 56 3.64 -1.21 0.46
CA GLN A 56 2.30 -1.56 0.00
C GLN A 56 1.27 -1.26 1.10
N LEU A 57 0.18 -0.57 0.76
CA LEU A 57 -0.92 -0.24 1.67
C LEU A 57 -1.59 -1.54 2.14
N THR A 58 -1.62 -1.83 3.44
CA THR A 58 -2.26 -3.04 3.99
C THR A 58 -3.61 -2.74 4.65
N THR A 59 -3.77 -1.54 5.21
CA THR A 59 -5.04 -1.11 5.83
C THR A 59 -5.24 0.39 5.63
N GLU A 60 -6.47 0.79 5.30
CA GLU A 60 -6.90 2.19 5.31
C GLU A 60 -8.10 2.35 6.24
N TRP A 61 -7.98 3.20 7.26
CA TRP A 61 -9.08 3.61 8.14
C TRP A 61 -9.62 4.96 7.69
N GLN A 62 -10.94 5.14 7.73
CA GLN A 62 -11.59 6.39 7.37
C GLN A 62 -12.56 6.87 8.46
N SER A 63 -12.47 8.15 8.80
CA SER A 63 -13.45 8.85 9.63
C SER A 63 -14.04 10.01 8.84
N HIS A 64 -15.35 10.01 8.64
CA HIS A 64 -16.06 11.07 7.92
C HIS A 64 -16.49 12.25 8.82
N SER A 65 -16.18 12.17 10.11
CA SER A 65 -16.59 13.18 11.10
C SER A 65 -15.54 13.31 12.20
N GLY A 66 -14.35 13.77 11.84
CA GLY A 66 -13.24 13.99 12.77
C GLY A 66 -12.04 13.07 12.54
N ALA A 67 -11.25 12.88 13.59
CA ALA A 67 -10.06 12.05 13.55
C ALA A 67 -10.40 10.56 13.43
N VAL A 68 -9.48 9.78 12.88
CA VAL A 68 -9.54 8.32 12.87
C VAL A 68 -9.32 7.78 14.28
N ASN A 69 -10.10 6.76 14.64
CA ASN A 69 -9.80 5.86 15.75
C ASN A 69 -9.59 4.46 15.16
N THR A 70 -8.36 3.94 15.19
CA THR A 70 -8.01 2.65 14.55
C THR A 70 -8.71 1.44 15.19
N SER A 71 -9.36 1.61 16.34
CA SER A 71 -10.15 0.57 17.00
C SER A 71 -11.64 0.59 16.63
N SER A 72 -12.16 1.64 15.99
CA SER A 72 -13.61 1.79 15.76
C SER A 72 -14.00 2.43 14.43
N SER A 73 -13.12 3.20 13.79
CA SER A 73 -13.37 3.75 12.46
C SER A 73 -13.47 2.63 11.42
N PRO A 74 -14.39 2.75 10.44
CA PRO A 74 -14.45 1.86 9.30
C PRO A 74 -13.09 1.73 8.60
N SER A 75 -12.76 0.54 8.12
CA SER A 75 -11.52 0.29 7.41
C SER A 75 -11.65 -0.70 6.26
N VAL A 76 -10.71 -0.60 5.33
CA VAL A 76 -10.51 -1.53 4.22
C VAL A 76 -9.12 -2.15 4.36
N GLN A 77 -9.02 -3.46 4.16
CA GLN A 77 -7.76 -4.19 4.19
C GLN A 77 -7.40 -4.67 2.79
N TYR A 78 -6.09 -4.70 2.52
CA TYR A 78 -5.51 -5.05 1.24
C TYR A 78 -4.47 -6.15 1.44
N THR A 79 -4.58 -7.19 0.62
CA THR A 79 -3.64 -8.32 0.59
C THR A 79 -3.06 -8.44 -0.81
N TYR A 80 -1.78 -8.76 -0.90
CA TYR A 80 -1.05 -8.88 -2.16
C TYR A 80 -0.50 -10.30 -2.34
N SER A 81 -0.49 -10.78 -3.58
CA SER A 81 0.26 -11.98 -3.94
C SER A 81 1.73 -11.63 -4.11
N GLU A 82 2.62 -12.47 -3.59
CA GLU A 82 4.05 -12.39 -3.89
C GLU A 82 4.31 -12.99 -5.28
N MET A 83 5.13 -12.34 -6.11
CA MET A 83 5.71 -13.00 -7.26
C MET A 83 6.95 -13.74 -6.76
N THR A 84 6.82 -15.04 -6.47
CA THR A 84 7.99 -15.88 -6.25
C THR A 84 8.79 -15.87 -7.56
N GLY A 85 9.99 -15.28 -7.54
CA GLY A 85 10.89 -15.38 -8.66
C GLY A 85 11.03 -16.85 -9.02
N VAL A 86 10.80 -17.20 -10.30
CA VAL A 86 11.03 -18.55 -10.79
C VAL A 86 12.51 -18.83 -10.56
N GLY A 87 12.83 -19.49 -9.45
CA GLY A 87 14.12 -20.09 -9.25
C GLY A 87 14.23 -21.14 -10.34
N ILE A 88 14.92 -20.81 -11.43
CA ILE A 88 15.41 -21.81 -12.37
C ILE A 88 16.20 -22.77 -11.49
N PRO A 89 15.77 -24.03 -11.29
CA PRO A 89 16.55 -24.96 -10.51
C PRO A 89 17.88 -25.11 -11.24
N SER A 90 18.98 -24.74 -10.60
CA SER A 90 20.34 -24.99 -11.07
C SER A 90 20.72 -26.47 -10.99
N SER A 91 19.75 -27.36 -11.22
CA SER A 91 19.97 -28.76 -11.52
C SER A 91 19.89 -28.92 -13.04
N GLU A 92 20.86 -28.35 -13.76
CA GLU A 92 21.31 -29.04 -14.96
C GLU A 92 21.71 -30.45 -14.49
N PRO A 93 21.16 -31.54 -15.05
CA PRO A 93 21.66 -32.85 -14.72
C PRO A 93 23.15 -32.85 -15.05
N ALA A 94 23.97 -33.20 -14.06
CA ALA A 94 25.41 -33.35 -14.25
C ALA A 94 25.62 -34.16 -15.53
N ARG A 95 26.46 -33.65 -16.44
CA ARG A 95 26.70 -34.22 -17.78
C ARG A 95 27.17 -35.68 -17.78
N ASP A 96 27.41 -36.25 -16.59
CA ASP A 96 27.81 -37.64 -16.37
C ASP A 96 26.62 -38.63 -16.33
N GLU A 97 25.37 -38.18 -16.16
CA GLU A 97 24.21 -39.08 -16.10
C GLU A 97 23.72 -39.52 -17.50
N LEU A 98 24.06 -38.76 -18.56
CA LEU A 98 23.70 -39.12 -19.95
C LEU A 98 24.44 -40.37 -20.46
N ALA A 99 25.56 -40.76 -19.83
CA ALA A 99 26.29 -41.98 -20.20
C ALA A 99 25.60 -43.28 -19.74
N ALA A 100 24.68 -43.19 -18.77
CA ALA A 100 23.99 -44.36 -18.24
C ALA A 100 22.84 -44.84 -19.13
N LEU A 101 22.21 -43.94 -19.90
CA LEU A 101 21.03 -44.29 -20.72
C LEU A 101 21.39 -45.04 -22.01
N THR A 102 22.64 -44.95 -22.50
CA THR A 102 23.06 -45.66 -23.72
C THR A 102 23.51 -47.10 -23.46
N LYS A 103 23.83 -47.48 -22.21
CA LYS A 103 24.39 -48.82 -21.90
C LYS A 103 23.34 -49.92 -21.73
N GLY A 104 22.05 -49.57 -21.66
CA GLY A 104 20.95 -50.51 -21.37
C GLY A 104 20.10 -50.95 -22.57
N TYR A 105 20.28 -50.38 -23.76
CA TYR A 105 19.43 -50.73 -24.91
C TYR A 105 19.89 -52.06 -25.55
N ARG A 106 19.18 -53.16 -25.23
CA ARG A 106 19.20 -54.39 -26.04
C ARG A 106 17.96 -54.39 -26.94
N PRO A 107 18.07 -54.23 -28.27
CA PRO A 107 16.91 -54.37 -29.15
C PRO A 107 16.47 -55.82 -29.19
N ALA A 108 15.16 -56.05 -29.05
CA ALA A 108 14.56 -57.37 -29.11
C ALA A 108 14.68 -57.96 -30.54
N ARG A 109 15.18 -59.19 -30.65
CA ARG A 109 14.82 -60.12 -31.72
C ARG A 109 14.88 -61.56 -31.22
#